data_AF-A0AAV9VGW6-F1
#
_entry.id   AF-A0AAV9VGW6-F1
#
_cell.length_a   1.000
_cell.length_b   1.000
_cell.length_c   1.000
_cell.angle_alpha   90.00
_cell.angle_beta   90.00
_cell.angle_gamma   90.00
#
_symmetry.space_group_name_H-M   'P 1'
#
loop_
_entity.id
_entity.type
_entity.pdbx_description
1 polymer ?
#
loop_
_entity_poly.entity_id
_entity_poly.type
_entity_poly.pdbx_seq_one_letter_code
_entity_poly.pdbx_strand_id
1 'polypeptide(L)'
;MAQEIPSYGNEGFRASKYQPEDSCVMCNKHPANTCNQCRSIWYCSKACQEKDWPSHKLLCKLFANQEPRPSEFHRRAIFFPVDEDKPRMIWLLCERNEDEERGPWESTNAKSYIGDVSKGTSRIDYNPITRRRLGSGFRAWMRREGYSIAMIYRDAFGIDGSAINRSILRSVSRSNEAPAIAWSGPLVAVRELQANWSLHPVHEDVDLGDFRHIVDFFITYYR
;
A
#
# COMPACT_ATOMS: atom_id res chain seq x y z
N MET A 1 18.38 -20.40 -56.67
CA MET A 1 19.20 -19.77 -55.64
C MET A 1 18.30 -19.49 -54.45
N ALA A 2 18.43 -20.29 -53.39
CA ALA A 2 17.74 -20.06 -52.13
C ALA A 2 18.39 -18.87 -51.42
N GLN A 3 17.59 -17.90 -51.00
CA GLN A 3 18.03 -16.87 -50.06
C GLN A 3 17.41 -17.20 -48.71
N GLU A 4 18.28 -17.52 -47.76
CA GLU A 4 17.95 -17.81 -46.38
C GLU A 4 17.35 -16.56 -45.70
N ILE A 5 16.23 -16.76 -45.01
CA ILE A 5 15.64 -15.75 -44.12
C ILE A 5 16.35 -15.89 -42.76
N PRO A 6 16.98 -14.83 -42.21
CA PRO A 6 17.56 -14.91 -40.88
C PRO A 6 16.42 -15.01 -39.86
N SER A 7 16.45 -16.08 -39.06
CA SER A 7 15.60 -16.24 -37.89
C SER A 7 15.88 -15.10 -36.90
N TYR A 8 14.91 -14.21 -36.70
CA TYR A 8 14.97 -13.23 -35.63
C TYR A 8 14.93 -13.96 -34.29
N GLY A 9 16.03 -13.82 -33.56
CA GLY A 9 16.33 -14.56 -32.35
C GLY A 9 15.37 -14.28 -31.19
N ASN A 10 15.38 -15.24 -30.27
CA ASN A 10 14.88 -15.15 -28.90
C ASN A 10 15.16 -13.77 -28.28
N GLU A 11 14.14 -12.94 -28.16
CA GLU A 11 14.13 -11.89 -27.16
C GLU A 11 14.15 -12.56 -25.79
N GLY A 12 15.33 -12.57 -25.16
CA GLY A 12 15.54 -13.18 -23.85
C GLY A 12 14.50 -12.69 -22.85
N PHE A 13 13.81 -13.63 -22.22
CA PHE A 13 12.85 -13.38 -21.15
C PHE A 13 13.53 -12.57 -20.03
N ARG A 14 13.40 -11.24 -20.05
CA ARG A 14 13.82 -10.39 -18.94
C ARG A 14 12.92 -10.74 -17.77
N ALA A 15 13.50 -11.40 -16.76
CA ALA A 15 12.79 -11.69 -15.52
C ALA A 15 12.14 -10.40 -15.00
N SER A 16 10.85 -10.46 -14.68
CA SER A 16 10.12 -9.33 -14.10
C SER A 16 10.88 -8.83 -12.87
N LYS A 17 11.12 -7.51 -12.80
CA LYS A 17 11.67 -6.86 -11.60
C LYS A 17 10.67 -6.81 -10.43
N TYR A 18 9.43 -7.23 -10.67
CA TYR A 18 8.35 -7.29 -9.69
C TYR A 18 8.03 -8.74 -9.34
N GLN A 19 7.83 -9.00 -8.05
CA GLN A 19 7.41 -10.31 -7.57
C GLN A 19 5.92 -10.51 -7.90
N PRO A 20 5.49 -11.72 -8.30
CA PRO A 20 4.08 -12.06 -8.45
C PRO A 20 3.27 -11.67 -7.20
N GLU A 21 2.04 -11.18 -7.38
CA GLU A 21 1.19 -10.73 -6.27
C GLU A 21 0.92 -11.86 -5.25
N ASP A 22 0.83 -13.09 -5.73
CA ASP A 22 0.66 -14.33 -4.95
C ASP A 22 1.97 -14.86 -4.32
N SER A 23 3.05 -14.08 -4.33
CA SER A 23 4.28 -14.40 -3.61
C SER A 23 4.14 -14.16 -2.11
N CYS A 24 4.83 -14.97 -1.31
CA CYS A 24 4.87 -14.82 0.14
C CYS A 24 5.27 -13.39 0.55
N VAL A 25 4.41 -12.69 1.29
CA VAL A 25 4.64 -11.30 1.68
C VAL A 25 5.90 -11.13 2.55
N MET A 26 6.30 -12.17 3.28
CA MET A 26 7.39 -12.12 4.26
C MET A 26 8.78 -12.41 3.68
N CYS A 27 8.86 -13.10 2.54
CA CYS A 27 10.14 -13.57 1.99
C CYS A 27 10.19 -13.70 0.46
N ASN A 28 9.15 -13.27 -0.24
CA ASN A 28 8.99 -13.32 -1.71
C ASN A 28 9.03 -14.72 -2.35
N LYS A 29 9.05 -15.81 -1.57
CA LYS A 29 8.97 -17.17 -2.13
C LYS A 29 7.62 -17.41 -2.81
N HIS A 30 7.66 -18.07 -3.96
CA HIS A 30 6.52 -18.54 -4.74
C HIS A 30 6.70 -20.04 -5.06
N PRO A 31 5.63 -20.86 -5.07
CA PRO A 31 4.24 -20.50 -4.75
C PRO A 31 4.03 -20.27 -3.24
N ALA A 32 2.97 -19.55 -2.91
CA ALA A 32 2.51 -19.36 -1.55
C ALA A 32 1.01 -19.70 -1.44
N ASN A 33 0.50 -19.81 -0.22
CA ASN A 33 -0.90 -20.06 0.05
C ASN A 33 -1.56 -18.84 0.70
N THR A 34 -2.83 -18.59 0.38
CA THR A 34 -3.56 -17.49 1.01
C THR A 34 -3.84 -17.78 2.48
N CYS A 35 -3.99 -16.72 3.27
CA CYS A 35 -4.62 -16.85 4.57
C CYS A 35 -6.06 -17.36 4.41
N ASN A 36 -6.39 -18.47 5.08
CA ASN A 36 -7.71 -19.11 4.99
C ASN A 36 -8.87 -18.22 5.45
N GLN A 37 -8.61 -17.22 6.29
CA GLN A 37 -9.63 -16.32 6.83
C GLN A 37 -9.93 -15.14 5.90
N CYS A 38 -8.94 -14.29 5.61
CA CYS A 38 -9.15 -13.08 4.82
C CYS A 38 -8.94 -13.25 3.31
N ARG A 39 -8.21 -14.30 2.88
CA ARG A 39 -7.81 -14.56 1.48
C ARG A 39 -7.11 -13.40 0.74
N SER A 40 -6.60 -12.41 1.49
CA SER A 40 -6.03 -11.16 0.98
C SER A 40 -4.51 -11.06 1.07
N ILE A 41 -3.84 -12.11 1.54
CA ILE A 41 -2.39 -12.13 1.74
C ILE A 41 -1.87 -13.56 1.60
N TRP A 42 -0.62 -13.69 1.16
CA TRP A 42 0.00 -14.96 0.81
C TRP A 42 1.22 -15.27 1.68
N TYR A 43 1.35 -16.54 2.12
CA TYR A 43 2.49 -17.06 2.88
C TYR A 43 2.97 -18.41 2.34
N CYS A 44 4.28 -18.58 2.19
CA CYS A 44 4.86 -19.86 1.72
C CYS A 44 4.91 -20.93 2.83
N SER A 45 4.65 -20.56 4.09
CA SER A 45 4.75 -21.47 5.24
C SER A 45 3.99 -20.93 6.44
N LYS A 46 3.63 -21.82 7.37
CA LYS A 46 3.07 -21.46 8.67
C LYS A 46 3.99 -20.53 9.48
N ALA A 47 5.29 -20.74 9.41
CA ALA A 47 6.27 -19.90 10.10
C ALA A 47 6.25 -18.43 9.60
N CYS A 48 6.11 -18.22 8.28
CA CYS A 48 5.95 -16.88 7.72
C CYS A 48 4.63 -16.23 8.20
N GLN A 49 3.54 -17.00 8.23
CA GLN A 49 2.25 -16.52 8.74
C GLN A 49 2.33 -16.17 10.24
N GLU A 50 2.94 -17.03 11.06
CA GLU A 50 3.11 -16.80 12.50
C GLU A 50 3.96 -15.56 12.79
N LYS A 51 4.98 -15.29 11.96
CA LYS A 51 5.80 -14.08 12.07
C LYS A 51 5.00 -12.81 11.79
N ASP A 52 4.09 -12.83 10.82
CA ASP A 52 3.23 -11.67 10.51
C ASP A 52 2.00 -11.55 11.42
N TRP A 53 1.55 -12.67 12.00
CA TRP A 53 0.31 -12.78 12.77
C TRP A 53 0.07 -11.66 13.80
N PRO A 54 1.07 -11.20 14.57
CA PRO A 54 0.87 -10.10 15.53
C PRO A 54 0.30 -8.83 14.91
N SER A 55 0.75 -8.47 13.69
CA SER A 55 0.24 -7.32 12.94
C SER A 55 -1.02 -7.72 12.19
N HIS A 56 -0.93 -8.80 11.39
CA HIS A 56 -1.99 -9.26 10.50
C HIS A 56 -3.35 -9.44 11.18
N LYS A 57 -3.37 -10.01 12.39
CA LYS A 57 -4.63 -10.28 13.14
C LYS A 57 -5.43 -9.01 13.47
N LEU A 58 -4.81 -7.83 13.45
CA LEU A 58 -5.49 -6.55 13.70
C LEU A 58 -6.55 -6.27 12.63
N LEU A 59 -6.29 -6.67 11.38
CA LEU A 59 -7.18 -6.42 10.24
C LEU A 59 -7.73 -7.69 9.59
N CYS A 60 -7.15 -8.88 9.84
CA CYS A 60 -7.55 -10.14 9.19
C CYS A 60 -9.06 -10.39 9.19
N LYS A 61 -9.69 -10.36 10.38
CA LYS A 61 -11.14 -10.57 10.51
C LYS A 61 -11.95 -9.40 9.96
N LEU A 62 -11.45 -8.16 10.11
CA LEU A 62 -12.13 -6.96 9.63
C LEU A 62 -12.18 -6.91 8.10
N PHE A 63 -11.11 -7.37 7.45
CA PHE A 63 -11.06 -7.49 5.99
C PHE A 63 -12.01 -8.57 5.49
N ALA A 64 -11.99 -9.75 6.11
CA ALA A 64 -12.83 -10.88 5.73
C ALA A 64 -14.34 -10.56 5.83
N ASN A 65 -14.71 -9.72 6.80
CA ASN A 65 -16.08 -9.37 7.12
C ASN A 65 -16.40 -7.91 6.78
N GLN A 66 -15.66 -7.28 5.88
CA GLN A 66 -15.92 -5.89 5.54
C GLN A 66 -17.28 -5.75 4.86
N GLU A 67 -18.05 -4.74 5.27
CA GLU A 67 -19.33 -4.40 4.65
C GLU A 67 -19.19 -4.19 3.13
N PRO A 68 -20.26 -4.43 2.34
CA PRO A 68 -20.24 -4.23 0.90
C PRO A 68 -19.75 -2.83 0.51
N ARG A 69 -19.09 -2.75 -0.65
CA ARG A 69 -18.61 -1.48 -1.20
C ARG A 69 -19.81 -0.55 -1.44
N PRO A 70 -19.83 0.67 -0.84
CA PRO A 70 -20.99 1.57 -0.96
C PRO A 70 -21.26 2.08 -2.38
N SER A 71 -20.21 2.35 -3.16
CA SER A 71 -20.32 2.75 -4.56
C SER A 71 -19.05 2.41 -5.35
N GLU A 72 -19.10 2.51 -6.67
CA GLU A 72 -17.94 2.31 -7.54
C GLU A 72 -16.81 3.33 -7.33
N PHE A 73 -17.06 4.44 -6.64
CA PHE A 73 -16.06 5.46 -6.31
C PHE A 73 -15.39 5.23 -4.96
N HIS A 74 -15.82 4.22 -4.20
CA HIS A 74 -15.15 3.85 -2.96
C HIS A 74 -14.02 2.88 -3.24
N ARG A 75 -12.89 3.13 -2.58
CA ARG A 75 -11.75 2.21 -2.52
C ARG A 75 -11.55 1.77 -1.10
N ARG A 76 -11.19 0.50 -0.93
CA ARG A 76 -10.77 -0.02 0.36
C ARG A 76 -9.47 0.69 0.76
N ALA A 77 -9.43 1.22 1.96
CA ALA A 77 -8.26 1.88 2.54
C ALA A 77 -8.08 1.45 4.00
N ILE A 78 -6.90 1.72 4.56
CA ILE A 78 -6.60 1.47 5.98
C ILE A 78 -6.49 2.82 6.68
N PHE A 79 -7.29 3.00 7.72
CA PHE A 79 -7.23 4.18 8.58
C PHE A 79 -6.52 3.84 9.90
N PHE A 80 -5.56 4.69 10.26
CA PHE A 80 -4.87 4.66 11.54
C PHE A 80 -5.35 5.84 12.39
N PRO A 81 -6.41 5.64 13.20
CA PRO A 81 -6.86 6.65 14.16
C PRO A 81 -5.77 6.96 15.19
N VAL A 82 -5.68 8.23 15.60
CA VAL A 82 -4.67 8.66 16.58
C VAL A 82 -5.00 8.17 18.00
N ASP A 83 -6.29 8.08 18.31
CA ASP A 83 -6.88 7.88 19.62
C ASP A 83 -7.29 6.42 19.90
N GLU A 84 -7.26 5.54 18.90
CA GLU A 84 -7.53 4.10 19.06
C GLU A 84 -6.25 3.26 18.93
N ASP A 85 -6.27 2.08 19.55
CA ASP A 85 -5.15 1.12 19.49
C ASP A 85 -5.15 0.26 18.22
N LYS A 86 -6.21 0.27 17.41
CA LYS A 86 -6.35 -0.63 16.25
C LYS A 86 -6.54 0.15 14.95
N PRO A 87 -5.93 -0.30 13.84
CA PRO A 87 -6.27 0.22 12.52
C PRO A 87 -7.67 -0.25 12.12
N ARG A 88 -8.28 0.48 11.19
CA ARG A 88 -9.62 0.20 10.66
C ARG A 88 -9.57 0.00 9.15
N MET A 89 -10.31 -0.99 8.67
CA MET A 89 -10.68 -1.06 7.26
C MET A 89 -11.79 -0.06 6.99
N ILE A 90 -11.60 0.81 6.00
CA ILE A 90 -12.57 1.83 5.62
C ILE A 90 -12.86 1.76 4.12
N TRP A 91 -14.01 2.29 3.74
CA TRP A 91 -14.32 2.66 2.36
C TRP A 91 -14.02 4.15 2.21
N LEU A 92 -12.94 4.47 1.51
CA LEU A 92 -12.54 5.84 1.21
C LEU A 92 -13.18 6.27 -0.11
N LEU A 93 -13.93 7.37 -0.10
CA LEU A 93 -14.47 7.95 -1.32
C LEU A 93 -13.33 8.58 -2.14
N CYS A 94 -13.17 8.12 -3.37
CA CYS A 94 -12.26 8.63 -4.38
C CYS A 94 -13.09 9.27 -5.49
N GLU A 95 -13.29 10.58 -5.39
CA GLU A 95 -14.13 11.33 -6.33
C GLU A 95 -13.43 11.45 -7.68
N ARG A 96 -14.11 11.03 -8.74
CA ARG A 96 -13.65 11.29 -10.10
C ARG A 96 -13.92 12.76 -10.41
N ASN A 97 -12.87 13.43 -10.80
CA ASN A 97 -12.87 14.80 -11.28
C ASN A 97 -12.40 14.80 -12.73
N GLU A 98 -12.80 15.83 -13.47
CA GLU A 98 -12.42 16.00 -14.87
C GLU A 98 -12.41 17.50 -15.17
N ASP A 99 -11.35 17.95 -15.85
CA ASP A 99 -11.19 19.32 -16.31
C ASP A 99 -10.53 19.29 -17.69
N GLU A 100 -10.88 20.25 -18.55
CA GLU A 100 -10.43 20.30 -19.94
C GLU A 100 -8.90 20.35 -20.07
N GLU A 101 -8.19 20.96 -19.11
CA GLU A 101 -6.74 21.12 -19.15
C GLU A 101 -5.98 19.90 -18.60
N ARG A 102 -6.54 19.24 -17.58
CA ARG A 102 -5.86 18.19 -16.81
C ARG A 102 -6.32 16.77 -17.12
N GLY A 103 -7.43 16.62 -17.84
CA GLY A 103 -8.09 15.34 -18.06
C GLY A 103 -8.70 14.78 -16.77
N PRO A 104 -9.06 13.48 -16.73
CA PRO A 104 -9.68 12.88 -15.56
C PRO A 104 -8.66 12.55 -14.46
N TRP A 105 -9.03 12.80 -13.19
CA TRP A 105 -8.29 12.37 -12.00
C TRP A 105 -9.19 11.91 -10.86
N GLU A 106 -8.63 11.17 -9.90
CA GLU A 106 -9.32 10.86 -8.66
C GLU A 106 -8.77 11.68 -7.50
N SER A 107 -9.65 12.25 -6.67
CA SER A 107 -9.30 12.88 -5.41
C SER A 107 -9.83 12.10 -4.22
N THR A 108 -8.97 11.78 -3.27
CA THR A 108 -9.38 11.13 -2.02
C THR A 108 -10.07 12.10 -1.08
N ASN A 109 -11.26 11.75 -0.61
CA ASN A 109 -11.94 12.45 0.48
C ASN A 109 -11.39 12.01 1.84
N ALA A 110 -10.11 12.30 2.07
CA ALA A 110 -9.43 11.99 3.33
C ALA A 110 -9.79 12.96 4.46
N LYS A 111 -10.42 14.10 4.14
CA LYS A 111 -10.77 15.17 5.10
C LYS A 111 -11.62 14.65 6.26
N SER A 112 -12.51 13.71 6.01
CA SER A 112 -13.34 13.06 7.04
C SER A 112 -12.54 12.24 8.06
N TYR A 113 -11.30 11.89 7.75
CA TYR A 113 -10.43 11.05 8.60
C TYR A 113 -9.25 11.81 9.19
N ILE A 114 -8.69 12.76 8.44
CA ILE A 114 -7.51 13.53 8.86
C ILE A 114 -7.82 15.02 9.12
N GLY A 115 -9.07 15.44 9.03
CA GLY A 115 -9.49 16.84 9.17
C GLY A 115 -9.30 17.66 7.90
N ASP A 116 -9.94 18.83 7.87
CA ASP A 116 -9.83 19.78 6.76
C ASP A 116 -8.61 20.68 6.92
N VAL A 117 -7.42 20.11 6.70
CA VAL A 117 -6.13 20.78 6.81
C VAL A 117 -5.23 20.43 5.62
N SER A 118 -4.11 21.16 5.47
CA SER A 118 -3.06 20.80 4.51
C SER A 118 -2.62 19.36 4.71
N LYS A 119 -2.61 18.59 3.62
CA LYS A 119 -2.26 17.17 3.62
C LYS A 119 -0.86 16.95 3.04
N GLY A 120 -0.07 16.14 3.73
CA GLY A 120 1.14 15.54 3.21
C GLY A 120 0.86 14.17 2.60
N THR A 121 1.74 13.69 1.73
CA THR A 121 1.64 12.33 1.18
C THR A 121 3.01 11.71 0.99
N SER A 122 3.25 10.60 1.68
CA SER A 122 4.43 9.75 1.50
C SER A 122 4.03 8.49 0.74
N ARG A 123 4.89 7.97 -0.14
CA ARG A 123 4.58 6.80 -0.98
C ARG A 123 5.54 5.65 -0.70
N ILE A 124 4.99 4.44 -0.63
CA ILE A 124 5.77 3.20 -0.54
C ILE A 124 5.70 2.52 -1.90
N ASP A 125 6.84 2.47 -2.59
CA ASP A 125 7.05 1.77 -3.87
C ASP A 125 8.07 0.61 -3.73
N TYR A 126 8.74 0.53 -2.58
CA TYR A 126 9.73 -0.47 -2.25
C TYR A 126 9.71 -0.79 -0.76
N ASN A 127 9.73 -2.09 -0.44
CA ASN A 127 9.86 -2.59 0.91
C ASN A 127 11.32 -3.02 1.15
N PRO A 128 12.08 -2.34 2.02
CA PRO A 128 13.49 -2.62 2.25
C PRO A 128 13.75 -3.91 3.06
N ILE A 129 12.80 -4.33 3.91
CA ILE A 129 12.93 -5.54 4.74
C ILE A 129 12.90 -6.79 3.86
N THR A 130 11.93 -6.87 2.97
CA THR A 130 11.75 -8.00 2.06
C THR A 130 12.48 -7.81 0.73
N ARG A 131 13.02 -6.60 0.49
CA ARG A 131 13.59 -6.16 -0.80
C ARG A 131 12.59 -6.29 -1.96
N ARG A 132 11.29 -6.12 -1.68
CA ARG A 132 10.23 -6.24 -2.67
C ARG A 132 9.94 -4.88 -3.30
N ARG A 133 9.97 -4.81 -4.63
CA ARG A 133 9.53 -3.63 -5.39
C ARG A 133 8.03 -3.76 -5.69
N LEU A 134 7.27 -2.72 -5.37
CA LEU A 134 5.84 -2.60 -5.66
C LEU A 134 5.61 -1.76 -6.92
N GLY A 135 6.45 -0.75 -7.12
CA GLY A 135 6.38 0.15 -8.26
C GLY A 135 7.73 0.74 -8.65
N SER A 136 7.71 1.49 -9.74
CA SER A 136 8.88 2.19 -10.30
C SER A 136 9.13 3.58 -9.70
N GLY A 137 8.26 4.03 -8.78
CA GLY A 137 8.38 5.28 -8.03
C GLY A 137 7.80 6.51 -8.72
N PHE A 138 7.78 7.62 -7.98
CA PHE A 138 7.15 8.87 -8.42
C PHE A 138 8.18 9.78 -9.12
N ARG A 139 8.35 9.62 -10.44
CA ARG A 139 9.06 10.59 -11.30
C ARG A 139 8.12 11.05 -12.41
N ALA A 140 7.93 12.37 -12.55
CA ALA A 140 6.92 12.96 -13.44
C ALA A 140 7.05 12.57 -14.93
N TRP A 141 8.21 12.08 -15.36
CA TRP A 141 8.57 11.85 -16.77
C TRP A 141 8.76 10.38 -17.16
N MET A 142 8.54 9.42 -16.25
CA MET A 142 8.74 7.99 -16.52
C MET A 142 7.41 7.24 -16.56
N ARG A 143 7.31 6.26 -17.47
CA ARG A 143 6.22 5.26 -17.43
C ARG A 143 6.27 4.55 -16.08
N ARG A 144 5.17 4.64 -15.32
CA ARG A 144 5.04 3.92 -14.06
C ARG A 144 4.51 2.53 -14.31
N GLU A 145 5.33 1.56 -13.94
CA GLU A 145 4.95 0.17 -13.77
C GLU A 145 4.71 -0.12 -12.29
N GLY A 146 3.76 -0.99 -12.00
CA GLY A 146 3.36 -1.39 -10.65
C GLY A 146 2.46 -0.36 -9.96
N TYR A 147 2.52 -0.32 -8.64
CA TYR A 147 1.72 0.60 -7.81
C TYR A 147 2.56 1.19 -6.68
N SER A 148 1.98 2.16 -5.97
CA SER A 148 2.50 2.63 -4.69
C SER A 148 1.40 2.64 -3.63
N ILE A 149 1.80 2.56 -2.37
CA ILE A 149 0.88 2.77 -1.25
C ILE A 149 1.04 4.22 -0.81
N ALA A 150 0.02 5.04 -1.01
CA ALA A 150 0.00 6.43 -0.61
C ALA A 150 -0.47 6.54 0.85
N MET A 151 0.39 7.08 1.70
CA MET A 151 0.10 7.41 3.09
C MET A 151 -0.21 8.90 3.18
N ILE A 152 -1.48 9.20 3.44
CA ILE A 152 -2.03 10.55 3.51
C ILE A 152 -2.17 10.94 4.98
N TYR A 153 -1.58 12.08 5.35
CA TYR A 153 -1.51 12.57 6.73
C TYR A 153 -1.63 14.10 6.77
N ARG A 154 -1.83 14.65 7.97
CA ARG A 154 -1.83 16.11 8.18
C ARG A 154 -0.42 16.65 8.07
N ASP A 155 -0.15 17.60 7.19
CA ASP A 155 1.22 18.08 6.90
C ASP A 155 1.91 18.69 8.15
N ALA A 156 1.13 19.34 9.03
CA ALA A 156 1.64 19.98 10.24
C ALA A 156 1.91 19.03 11.42
N PHE A 157 1.77 17.71 11.27
CA PHE A 157 1.79 16.76 12.41
C PHE A 157 3.08 16.78 13.25
N GLY A 158 4.20 17.20 12.65
CA GLY A 158 5.50 17.26 13.34
C GLY A 158 5.69 18.53 14.20
N ILE A 159 4.83 19.54 14.03
CA ILE A 159 5.01 20.87 14.65
C ILE A 159 3.76 21.39 15.36
N ASP A 160 2.60 20.72 15.23
CA ASP A 160 1.32 21.14 15.81
C ASP A 160 1.02 20.53 17.19
N GLY A 161 1.97 19.76 17.76
CA GLY A 161 1.75 19.04 19.02
C GLY A 161 0.83 17.82 18.89
N SER A 162 0.68 17.27 17.67
CA SER A 162 -0.07 16.03 17.42
C SER A 162 0.29 14.93 18.41
N ALA A 163 -0.73 14.25 18.92
CA ALA A 163 -0.53 13.04 19.71
C ALA A 163 0.10 11.93 18.87
N ILE A 164 0.93 11.11 19.54
CA ILE A 164 1.48 9.89 18.96
C ILE A 164 0.33 8.96 18.55
N ASN A 165 0.40 8.44 17.33
CA ASN A 165 -0.60 7.55 16.79
C ASN A 165 -0.45 6.14 17.41
N ARG A 166 -1.34 5.82 18.35
CA ARG A 166 -1.33 4.55 19.07
C ARG A 166 -1.64 3.36 18.16
N SER A 167 -2.47 3.56 17.14
CA SER A 167 -2.82 2.54 16.15
C SER A 167 -1.59 2.09 15.35
N ILE A 168 -0.74 3.04 14.93
CA ILE A 168 0.54 2.75 14.27
C ILE A 168 1.48 2.02 15.23
N LEU A 169 1.65 2.52 16.46
CA LEU A 169 2.48 1.87 17.46
C LEU A 169 2.06 0.40 17.66
N ARG A 170 0.77 0.13 17.85
CA ARG A 170 0.28 -1.24 18.05
C ARG A 170 0.46 -2.13 16.82
N SER A 171 0.45 -1.54 15.63
CA SER A 171 0.70 -2.27 14.38
C SER A 171 2.16 -2.73 14.26
N VAL A 172 3.13 -2.01 14.87
CA VAL A 172 4.57 -2.36 14.82
C VAL A 172 5.10 -3.10 16.06
N SER A 173 4.50 -2.86 17.25
CA SER A 173 5.06 -3.15 18.59
C SER A 173 5.30 -4.63 18.97
N ARG A 174 5.17 -5.60 18.06
CA ARG A 174 5.52 -7.01 18.34
C ARG A 174 6.58 -7.58 17.41
N SER A 175 7.10 -6.78 16.48
CA SER A 175 8.50 -6.91 16.12
C SER A 175 9.30 -6.43 17.34
N ASN A 176 10.38 -7.11 17.75
CA ASN A 176 11.21 -6.72 18.93
C ASN A 176 11.97 -5.39 18.71
N GLU A 177 11.40 -4.50 17.93
CA GLU A 177 11.99 -3.29 17.41
C GLU A 177 11.00 -2.17 17.73
N ALA A 178 11.36 -1.30 18.67
CA ALA A 178 10.64 -0.05 18.84
C ALA A 178 10.71 0.72 17.50
N PRO A 179 9.61 1.33 17.03
CA PRO A 179 9.65 2.17 15.84
C PRO A 179 10.72 3.25 16.01
N ALA A 180 11.48 3.53 14.96
CA ALA A 180 12.59 4.48 15.00
C ALA A 180 12.13 5.88 15.45
N ILE A 181 10.89 6.27 15.10
CA ILE A 181 10.20 7.50 15.53
C ILE A 181 8.71 7.19 15.69
N ALA A 182 8.07 7.77 16.71
CA ALA A 182 6.63 7.67 16.91
C ALA A 182 5.89 8.59 15.92
N TRP A 183 5.25 8.01 14.89
CA TRP A 183 4.38 8.75 13.98
C TRP A 183 3.26 9.44 14.77
N SER A 184 3.01 10.72 14.49
CA SER A 184 1.99 11.51 15.19
C SER A 184 0.85 11.91 14.26
N GLY A 185 -0.36 12.00 14.81
CA GLY A 185 -1.57 12.33 14.07
C GLY A 185 -2.19 11.17 13.26
N PRO A 186 -3.41 11.37 12.74
CA PRO A 186 -4.14 10.37 11.96
C PRO A 186 -3.53 10.16 10.58
N LEU A 187 -3.69 8.95 10.03
CA LEU A 187 -3.16 8.57 8.72
C LEU A 187 -4.14 7.67 7.97
N VAL A 188 -4.29 7.89 6.67
CA VAL A 188 -5.03 7.02 5.75
C VAL A 188 -4.07 6.45 4.71
N ALA A 189 -4.07 5.15 4.52
CA ALA A 189 -3.30 4.47 3.50
C ALA A 189 -4.21 3.91 2.39
N VAL A 190 -3.88 4.20 1.14
CA VAL A 190 -4.62 3.77 -0.06
C VAL A 190 -3.64 3.33 -1.15
N ARG A 191 -4.04 2.39 -2.02
CA ARG A 191 -3.25 1.97 -3.17
C ARG A 191 -3.43 2.97 -4.31
N GLU A 192 -2.31 3.40 -4.89
CA GLU A 192 -2.23 4.43 -5.93
C GLU A 192 -1.55 3.82 -7.17
N LEU A 193 -2.24 3.86 -8.31
CA LEU A 193 -1.73 3.48 -9.63
C LEU A 193 -1.68 4.70 -10.54
N GLN A 194 -0.84 4.64 -11.55
CA GLN A 194 -0.89 5.65 -12.60
C GLN A 194 -1.78 5.17 -13.74
N ALA A 195 -2.81 5.97 -14.07
CA ALA A 195 -3.53 5.75 -15.31
C ALA A 195 -2.56 6.03 -16.48
N ASN A 196 -2.48 5.08 -17.42
CA ASN A 196 -1.57 5.15 -18.59
C ASN A 196 -1.76 6.40 -19.49
N TRP A 197 -2.77 7.23 -19.19
CA TRP A 197 -3.21 8.38 -19.98
C TRP A 197 -3.49 9.65 -19.16
N SER A 198 -3.30 9.63 -17.83
CA SER A 198 -3.51 10.80 -16.97
C SER A 198 -2.23 11.17 -16.23
N LEU A 199 -1.99 12.48 -16.08
CA LEU A 199 -0.95 13.02 -15.20
C LEU A 199 -1.26 12.72 -13.72
N HIS A 200 -2.47 12.29 -13.42
CA HIS A 200 -2.95 12.06 -12.07
C HIS A 200 -3.14 10.57 -11.76
N PRO A 201 -2.90 10.18 -10.50
CA PRO A 201 -3.12 8.82 -10.08
C PRO A 201 -4.60 8.45 -10.00
N VAL A 202 -4.87 7.16 -10.15
CA VAL A 202 -6.12 6.49 -9.79
C VAL A 202 -5.86 5.60 -8.59
N HIS A 203 -6.90 5.27 -7.83
CA HIS A 203 -6.79 4.48 -6.62
C HIS A 203 -7.38 3.08 -6.82
N GLU A 204 -6.85 2.12 -6.09
CA GLU A 204 -7.36 0.75 -6.01
C GLU A 204 -7.61 0.34 -4.57
N ASP A 205 -8.27 -0.82 -4.39
CA ASP A 205 -8.45 -1.42 -3.09
C ASP A 205 -7.11 -1.87 -2.50
N VAL A 206 -6.82 -1.46 -1.27
CA VAL A 206 -5.71 -2.03 -0.52
C VAL A 206 -6.00 -3.48 -0.12
N ASP A 207 -4.95 -4.29 -0.08
CA ASP A 207 -4.98 -5.65 0.47
C ASP A 207 -4.18 -5.76 1.78
N LEU A 208 -4.21 -6.92 2.43
CA LEU A 208 -3.44 -7.13 3.65
C LEU A 208 -1.93 -7.36 3.39
N GLY A 209 -1.51 -7.57 2.15
CA GLY A 209 -0.10 -7.47 1.74
C GLY A 209 0.40 -6.03 1.81
N ASP A 210 -0.39 -5.06 1.34
CA ASP A 210 -0.11 -3.63 1.50
C ASP A 210 0.02 -3.27 2.98
N PHE A 211 -0.86 -3.81 3.82
CA PHE A 211 -0.75 -3.60 5.27
C PHE A 211 0.61 -4.05 5.82
N ARG A 212 1.13 -5.20 5.39
CA ARG A 212 2.47 -5.65 5.79
C ARG A 212 3.55 -4.66 5.32
N HIS A 213 3.45 -4.16 4.08
CA HIS A 213 4.38 -3.19 3.54
C HIS A 213 4.34 -1.85 4.31
N ILE A 214 3.16 -1.41 4.75
CA ILE A 214 2.99 -0.23 5.62
C ILE A 214 3.64 -0.45 6.99
N VAL A 215 3.43 -1.62 7.61
CA VAL A 215 4.04 -1.92 8.92
C VAL A 215 5.56 -1.96 8.80
N ASP A 216 6.10 -2.60 7.75
CA ASP A 216 7.55 -2.62 7.49
C ASP A 216 8.12 -1.22 7.27
N PHE A 217 7.39 -0.35 6.56
CA PHE A 217 7.77 1.03 6.37
C PHE A 217 7.95 1.76 7.71
N PHE A 218 6.97 1.66 8.62
CA PHE A 218 7.09 2.30 9.94
C PHE A 218 8.23 1.76 10.80
N ILE A 219 8.69 0.54 10.56
CA ILE A 219 9.88 -0.03 11.22
C ILE A 219 11.18 0.59 10.65
N THR A 220 11.23 0.85 9.34
CA THR A 220 12.48 1.25 8.64
C THR A 220 12.63 2.73 8.31
N TYR A 221 11.57 3.53 8.32
CA TYR A 221 11.54 4.86 7.69
C TYR A 221 12.55 5.88 8.27
N TYR A 222 13.23 5.58 9.37
CA TYR A 222 14.32 6.40 9.91
C TYR A 222 15.52 5.60 10.46
N ARG A 223 15.81 4.41 9.90
CA ARG A 223 17.09 3.70 10.13
C ARG A 223 18.10 3.96 9.03
#